data_AF-A0A0U4NKI5-F1
#
_entry.id   AF-A0A0U4NKI5-F1
#
_cell.length_a   1.000
_cell.length_b   1.000
_cell.length_c   1.000
_cell.angle_alpha   90.00
_cell.angle_beta   90.00
_cell.angle_gamma   90.00
#
_symmetry.space_group_name_H-M   'P 1'
#
loop_
_entity.id
_entity.type
_entity.pdbx_description
1 polymer ?
#
loop_
_entity_poly.entity_id
_entity_poly.type
_entity_poly.pdbx_seq_one_letter_code
_entity_poly.pdbx_strand_id
1 'polypeptide(L)'
;MIYLESRRRKAKANGEGYGIGHKNEPEPLTDEKLPNAFIAILPLIIIGVFNKVFTGLIPQVYGKKFDFESINIPKVAAVDVTKETAIWAVEGALVLGILTVLLFSFTRVKQNFNAGINASIGGALLATLNTASEYGFGGIIALLPGITGSASGGMSIALATMGDKYLEQAEKLGINPEVMHRVASMASGGMDTLPRNGAVITLLAVAGLTHRQSYIDIFAMRLIKTLAVFL
;
A
#
# COMPACT_ATOMS: atom_id res chain seq x y z
N MET A 1 -16.84 14.28 8.81
CA MET A 1 -16.98 14.36 10.29
C MET A 1 -18.28 14.99 10.80
N ILE A 2 -19.00 15.84 10.05
CA ILE A 2 -20.19 16.57 10.56
C ILE A 2 -21.36 15.64 10.98
N TYR A 3 -21.63 14.59 10.21
CA TYR A 3 -22.72 13.65 10.52
C TYR A 3 -22.46 12.82 11.79
N LEU A 4 -21.24 12.28 11.95
CA LEU A 4 -20.85 11.53 13.14
C LEU A 4 -20.90 12.40 14.40
N GLU A 5 -20.51 13.66 14.28
CA GLU A 5 -20.56 14.60 15.40
C GLU A 5 -22.00 15.00 15.77
N SER A 6 -22.90 15.11 14.79
CA SER A 6 -24.34 15.28 15.00
C SER A 6 -24.96 14.08 15.73
N ARG A 7 -24.64 12.85 15.31
CA ARG A 7 -25.11 11.62 15.97
C ARG A 7 -24.55 11.48 17.39
N ARG A 8 -23.26 11.81 17.61
CA ARG A 8 -22.64 11.84 18.94
C ARG A 8 -23.33 12.83 19.87
N ARG A 9 -23.62 14.05 19.40
CA ARG A 9 -24.30 15.08 20.18
C ARG A 9 -25.73 14.66 20.55
N LYS A 10 -26.44 14.01 19.63
CA LYS A 10 -27.80 13.50 19.85
C LYS A 10 -27.82 12.34 20.87
N ALA A 11 -26.90 11.38 20.75
CA ALA A 11 -26.74 10.30 21.73
C ALA A 11 -26.41 10.84 23.13
N LYS A 12 -25.47 11.80 23.21
CA LYS A 12 -25.12 12.46 24.47
C LYS A 12 -26.31 13.23 25.09
N ALA A 13 -27.12 13.90 24.27
CA ALA A 13 -28.32 14.61 24.72
C ALA A 13 -29.42 13.66 25.24
N ASN A 14 -29.49 12.45 24.69
CA ASN A 14 -30.41 11.40 25.14
C ASN A 14 -29.90 10.63 26.37
N GLY A 15 -28.74 10.99 26.92
CA GLY A 15 -28.11 10.23 28.00
C GLY A 15 -27.61 8.85 27.57
N GLU A 16 -27.54 8.58 26.26
CA GLU A 16 -26.97 7.37 25.69
C GLU A 16 -25.45 7.47 25.82
N GLY A 17 -24.93 6.90 26.91
CA GLY A 17 -23.50 6.72 27.14
C GLY A 17 -23.00 5.42 26.54
N TYR A 18 -21.69 5.21 26.58
CA TYR A 18 -21.10 3.99 26.05
C TYR A 18 -21.42 2.75 26.91
N GLY A 19 -22.09 2.85 28.06
CA GLY A 19 -22.28 1.75 29.02
C GLY A 19 -21.06 1.58 29.94
N ILE A 20 -21.07 0.54 30.78
CA ILE A 20 -20.01 0.24 31.77
C ILE A 20 -19.55 -1.22 31.60
N GLY A 21 -18.27 -1.51 31.83
CA GLY A 21 -17.73 -2.89 31.83
C GLY A 21 -17.17 -3.39 30.50
N HIS A 22 -16.69 -2.49 29.64
CA HIS A 22 -16.13 -2.85 28.34
C HIS A 22 -14.75 -3.48 28.49
N LYS A 23 -14.55 -4.64 27.85
CA LYS A 23 -13.30 -5.41 27.90
C LYS A 23 -12.20 -4.90 26.97
N ASN A 24 -12.52 -3.98 26.07
CA ASN A 24 -11.64 -3.58 24.96
C ASN A 24 -11.69 -2.08 24.71
N GLU A 25 -11.78 -1.28 25.78
CA GLU A 25 -11.61 0.17 25.63
C GLU A 25 -10.15 0.44 25.25
N PRO A 26 -9.88 1.27 24.23
CA PRO A 26 -8.54 1.79 24.05
C PRO A 26 -8.13 2.49 25.34
N GLU A 27 -6.89 2.29 25.78
CA GLU A 27 -6.40 2.91 27.01
C GLU A 27 -6.73 4.41 26.97
N PRO A 28 -7.32 4.97 28.06
CA PRO A 28 -7.65 6.38 28.10
C PRO A 28 -6.38 7.17 27.77
N LEU A 29 -6.47 8.00 26.71
CA LEU A 29 -5.40 8.91 26.32
C LEU A 29 -5.00 9.71 27.56
N THR A 30 -3.89 9.32 28.18
CA THR A 30 -3.29 10.04 29.28
C THR A 30 -2.96 11.44 28.77
N ASP A 31 -3.01 12.46 29.64
CA ASP A 31 -2.55 13.82 29.34
C ASP A 31 -1.01 13.82 29.14
N GLU A 32 -0.54 13.11 28.12
CA GLU A 32 0.84 13.13 27.70
C GLU A 32 1.14 14.51 27.14
N LYS A 33 2.27 15.07 27.58
CA LYS A 33 2.81 16.29 26.98
C LYS A 33 3.09 16.02 25.50
N LEU A 34 2.15 16.45 24.66
CA LEU A 34 2.28 16.36 23.21
C LEU A 34 3.53 17.11 22.75
N PRO A 35 4.28 16.60 21.77
CA PRO A 35 5.35 17.37 21.15
C PRO A 35 4.78 18.68 20.57
N ASN A 36 5.63 19.70 20.53
CA ASN A 36 5.30 20.92 19.82
C ASN A 36 4.93 20.56 18.36
N ALA A 37 3.80 21.09 17.87
CA ALA A 37 3.27 20.82 16.54
C ALA A 37 4.31 21.05 15.42
N PHE A 38 5.21 22.03 15.57
CA PHE A 38 6.29 22.28 14.62
C PHE A 38 7.30 21.13 14.55
N ILE A 39 7.61 20.50 15.69
CA ILE A 39 8.51 19.33 15.74
C ILE A 39 7.85 18.11 15.10
N ALA A 40 6.54 17.95 15.25
CA ALA A 40 5.79 16.85 14.64
C ALA A 40 5.73 16.94 13.10
N ILE A 41 5.68 18.16 12.55
CA ILE A 41 5.61 18.40 11.10
C ILE A 41 7.00 18.40 10.44
N LEU A 42 8.07 18.69 11.22
CA LEU A 42 9.43 18.85 10.71
C LEU A 42 9.94 17.66 9.85
N PRO A 43 9.77 16.38 10.24
CA PRO A 43 10.23 15.26 9.40
C PRO A 43 9.53 15.23 8.04
N LEU A 44 8.24 15.58 7.99
CA LEU A 44 7.46 15.60 6.76
C LEU A 44 7.96 16.70 5.79
N ILE A 45 8.28 17.88 6.35
CA ILE A 45 8.86 18.98 5.58
C ILE A 45 10.24 18.58 5.04
N ILE A 46 11.08 17.97 5.88
CA ILE A 46 12.42 17.51 5.49
C ILE A 46 12.31 16.50 4.35
N ILE A 47 11.44 15.50 4.47
CA ILE A 47 11.21 14.52 3.40
C ILE A 47 10.78 15.23 2.11
N GLY A 48 9.79 16.13 2.16
CA GLY A 48 9.30 16.83 0.97
C GLY A 48 10.36 17.71 0.29
N VAL A 49 11.12 18.47 1.08
CA VAL A 49 12.17 19.36 0.58
C VAL A 49 13.33 18.54 -0.01
N PHE A 50 13.84 17.57 0.73
CA PHE A 50 15.01 16.81 0.29
C PHE A 50 14.70 15.83 -0.84
N ASN A 51 13.47 15.31 -0.93
CA ASN A 51 13.06 14.54 -2.10
C ASN A 51 13.18 15.39 -3.38
N LYS A 52 12.74 16.65 -3.33
CA LYS A 52 12.87 17.59 -4.45
C LYS A 52 14.34 17.94 -4.73
N VAL A 53 15.13 18.19 -3.69
CA VAL A 53 16.57 18.49 -3.83
C VAL A 53 17.30 17.32 -4.49
N PHE A 54 17.11 16.09 -4.00
CA PHE A 54 17.76 14.90 -4.53
C PHE A 54 17.29 14.56 -5.95
N THR A 55 16.01 14.75 -6.26
CA THR A 55 15.50 14.57 -7.64
C THR A 55 16.23 15.49 -8.63
N GLY A 56 16.60 16.71 -8.23
CA GLY A 56 17.38 17.62 -9.08
C GLY A 56 18.88 17.38 -9.06
N LEU A 57 19.43 16.96 -7.91
CA LEU A 57 20.88 16.87 -7.68
C LEU A 57 21.46 15.54 -8.17
N ILE A 58 20.74 14.43 -8.05
CA ILE A 58 21.22 13.09 -8.45
C ILE A 58 21.61 13.04 -9.95
N PRO A 59 20.79 13.51 -10.90
CA PRO A 59 21.17 13.51 -12.32
C PRO A 59 22.35 14.44 -12.64
N GLN A 60 22.55 15.49 -11.84
CA GLN A 60 23.66 16.44 -12.02
C GLN A 60 24.98 15.85 -11.53
N VAL A 61 24.95 15.10 -10.43
CA VAL A 61 26.15 14.48 -9.84
C VAL A 61 26.57 13.22 -10.59
N TYR A 62 25.62 12.36 -10.95
CA TYR A 62 25.92 11.04 -11.55
C TYR A 62 25.75 11.00 -13.07
N GLY A 63 25.21 12.06 -13.69
CA GLY A 63 24.91 12.09 -15.12
C GLY A 63 23.73 11.19 -15.51
N LYS A 64 23.56 10.94 -16.82
CA LYS A 64 22.46 10.09 -17.34
C LYS A 64 22.70 8.59 -17.15
N LYS A 65 23.97 8.19 -17.18
CA LYS A 65 24.41 6.81 -17.00
C LYS A 65 25.64 6.81 -16.11
N PHE A 66 25.61 5.96 -15.09
CA PHE A 66 26.75 5.76 -14.21
C PHE A 66 27.39 4.41 -14.52
N ASP A 67 28.66 4.44 -14.91
CA ASP A 67 29.44 3.25 -15.19
C ASP A 67 30.30 2.88 -13.97
N PHE A 68 30.10 1.68 -13.44
CA PHE A 68 30.83 1.19 -12.26
C PHE A 68 32.28 0.81 -12.58
N GLU A 69 32.63 0.64 -13.86
CA GLU A 69 34.04 0.48 -14.26
C GLU A 69 34.84 1.74 -13.97
N SER A 70 34.22 2.93 -13.99
CA SER A 70 34.89 4.20 -13.66
C SER A 70 35.37 4.30 -12.22
N ILE A 71 34.84 3.45 -11.32
CA ILE A 71 35.21 3.37 -9.90
C ILE A 71 35.86 2.03 -9.54
N ASN A 72 36.43 1.32 -10.52
CA ASN A 72 37.11 0.03 -10.35
C ASN A 72 36.23 -1.10 -9.78
N ILE A 73 34.92 -1.11 -10.07
CA ILE A 73 34.04 -2.23 -9.74
C ILE A 73 33.72 -3.00 -11.02
N PRO A 74 34.51 -4.01 -11.40
CA PRO A 74 34.29 -4.77 -12.62
C PRO A 74 33.04 -5.65 -12.53
N LYS A 75 32.39 -5.91 -13.69
CA LYS A 75 31.22 -6.79 -13.87
C LYS A 75 29.87 -6.26 -13.36
N VAL A 76 29.74 -4.98 -13.04
CA VAL A 76 28.44 -4.36 -12.76
C VAL A 76 28.00 -3.57 -13.98
N ALA A 77 26.83 -3.88 -14.53
CA ALA A 77 26.30 -3.16 -15.67
C ALA A 77 26.06 -1.69 -15.34
N ALA A 78 26.33 -0.79 -16.29
CA ALA A 78 26.04 0.62 -16.13
C ALA A 78 24.56 0.87 -15.82
N VAL A 79 24.30 1.71 -14.82
CA VAL A 79 22.94 2.03 -14.36
C VAL A 79 22.44 3.30 -15.06
N ASP A 80 21.19 3.27 -15.51
CA ASP A 80 20.49 4.44 -16.03
C ASP A 80 19.96 5.27 -14.85
N VAL A 81 20.76 6.24 -14.43
CA VAL A 81 20.48 7.11 -13.29
C VAL A 81 19.13 7.80 -13.44
N THR A 82 18.71 8.11 -14.67
CA THR A 82 17.43 8.79 -14.94
C THR A 82 16.23 7.97 -14.48
N LYS A 83 16.32 6.64 -14.61
CA LYS A 83 15.24 5.72 -14.19
C LYS A 83 15.21 5.53 -12.68
N GLU A 84 16.38 5.51 -12.05
CA GLU A 84 16.51 5.27 -10.61
C GLU A 84 16.40 6.55 -9.76
N THR A 85 16.50 7.74 -10.37
CA THR A 85 16.52 9.04 -9.68
C THR A 85 15.34 9.20 -8.73
N ALA A 86 14.13 8.82 -9.15
CA ALA A 86 12.94 8.95 -8.32
C ALA A 86 13.00 8.03 -7.08
N ILE A 87 13.51 6.82 -7.24
CA ILE A 87 13.62 5.83 -6.17
C ILE A 87 14.69 6.29 -5.17
N TRP A 88 15.89 6.62 -5.66
CA TRP A 88 17.01 7.04 -4.81
C TRP A 88 16.73 8.36 -4.07
N ALA A 89 16.04 9.30 -4.71
CA ALA A 89 15.65 10.56 -4.08
C ALA A 89 14.69 10.35 -2.90
N VAL A 90 13.70 9.48 -3.07
CA VAL A 90 12.72 9.16 -2.02
C VAL A 90 13.40 8.43 -0.87
N GLU A 91 14.24 7.43 -1.14
CA GLU A 91 14.98 6.70 -0.10
C GLU A 91 15.88 7.63 0.72
N GLY A 92 16.67 8.48 0.06
CA GLY A 92 17.52 9.46 0.74
C GLY A 92 16.72 10.43 1.61
N ALA A 93 15.59 10.91 1.11
CA ALA A 93 14.70 11.80 1.85
C ALA A 93 14.08 11.12 3.08
N LEU A 94 13.67 9.86 2.96
CA LEU A 94 13.14 9.07 4.07
C LEU A 94 14.18 8.85 5.17
N VAL A 95 15.43 8.56 4.81
CA VAL A 95 16.54 8.45 5.79
C VAL A 95 16.69 9.74 6.59
N LEU A 96 16.67 10.90 5.93
CA LEU A 96 16.72 12.19 6.61
C LEU A 96 15.50 12.42 7.52
N GLY A 97 14.31 12.00 7.08
CA GLY A 97 13.10 12.01 7.91
C GLY A 97 13.26 11.18 9.18
N ILE A 98 13.78 9.95 9.05
CA ILE A 98 14.05 9.05 10.18
C ILE A 98 15.08 9.67 11.12
N LEU A 99 16.20 10.20 10.60
CA LEU A 99 17.22 10.88 11.40
C LEU A 99 16.64 12.06 12.18
N THR A 100 15.73 12.82 11.57
CA THR A 100 15.05 13.93 12.23
C THR A 100 14.20 13.44 13.41
N VAL A 101 13.42 12.37 13.22
CA VAL A 101 12.63 11.76 14.30
C VAL A 101 13.54 11.26 15.42
N LEU A 102 14.64 10.60 15.08
CA LEU A 102 15.61 10.11 16.06
C LEU A 102 16.25 11.26 16.85
N LEU A 103 16.59 12.39 16.21
CA LEU A 103 17.19 13.54 16.88
C LEU A 103 16.22 14.25 17.84
N PHE A 104 14.98 14.49 17.40
CA PHE A 104 14.02 15.30 18.16
C PHE A 104 13.08 14.51 19.07
N SER A 105 12.96 13.19 18.87
CA SER A 105 12.03 12.32 19.62
C SER A 105 12.67 11.05 20.19
N PHE A 106 14.00 11.03 20.37
CA PHE A 106 14.75 9.86 20.84
C PHE A 106 14.18 9.21 22.12
N THR A 107 13.85 10.02 23.11
CA THR A 107 13.35 9.54 24.41
C THR A 107 12.05 8.75 24.25
N ARG A 108 11.14 9.20 23.37
CA ARG A 108 9.89 8.48 23.08
C ARG A 108 10.11 7.21 22.28
N VAL A 109 11.01 7.26 21.30
CA VAL A 109 11.38 6.09 20.49
C VAL A 109 11.94 4.97 21.37
N LYS A 110 12.74 5.32 22.39
CA LYS A 110 13.34 4.34 23.32
C LYS A 110 12.32 3.68 24.25
N GLN A 111 11.26 4.40 24.67
CA GLN A 111 10.28 3.91 25.65
C GLN A 111 9.47 2.70 25.16
N ASN A 112 9.19 2.61 23.85
CA ASN A 112 8.39 1.54 23.26
C ASN A 112 9.04 0.91 22.01
N PHE A 113 10.38 0.84 21.97
CA PHE A 113 11.13 0.44 20.79
C PHE A 113 10.74 -0.95 20.25
N ASN A 114 10.70 -1.97 21.12
CA ASN A 114 10.41 -3.35 20.71
C ASN A 114 8.97 -3.49 20.17
N ALA A 115 7.99 -2.89 20.84
CA ALA A 115 6.61 -2.90 20.40
C ALA A 115 6.44 -2.11 19.08
N GLY A 116 7.08 -0.94 18.98
CA GLY A 116 7.04 -0.07 17.81
C GLY A 116 7.65 -0.71 16.56
N ILE A 117 8.79 -1.40 16.69
CA ILE A 117 9.40 -2.15 15.59
C ILE A 117 8.52 -3.31 15.15
N ASN A 118 8.00 -4.12 16.08
CA ASN A 118 7.13 -5.25 15.72
C ASN A 118 5.88 -4.80 14.97
N ALA A 119 5.25 -3.70 15.42
CA ALA A 119 4.11 -3.10 14.72
C ALA A 119 4.51 -2.53 13.34
N SER A 120 5.66 -1.88 13.25
CA SER A 120 6.16 -1.28 12.01
C SER A 120 6.54 -2.31 10.95
N ILE A 121 7.16 -3.44 11.35
CA ILE A 121 7.46 -4.56 10.44
C ILE A 121 6.17 -5.14 9.88
N GLY A 122 5.17 -5.38 10.73
CA GLY A 122 3.87 -5.90 10.28
C GLY A 122 3.16 -4.95 9.31
N GLY A 123 3.15 -3.65 9.62
CA GLY A 123 2.54 -2.63 8.76
C GLY A 123 3.27 -2.44 7.43
N ALA A 124 4.61 -2.36 7.45
CA ALA A 124 5.42 -2.21 6.26
C ALA A 124 5.33 -3.44 5.35
N LEU A 125 5.41 -4.65 5.92
CA LEU A 125 5.28 -5.88 5.15
C LEU A 125 3.90 -5.97 4.47
N LEU A 126 2.82 -5.64 5.19
CA LEU A 126 1.48 -5.63 4.62
C LEU A 126 1.34 -4.60 3.48
N ALA A 127 1.89 -3.40 3.67
CA ALA A 127 1.89 -2.35 2.64
C ALA A 127 2.69 -2.78 1.39
N THR A 128 3.92 -3.28 1.59
CA THR A 128 4.77 -3.78 0.50
C THR A 128 4.10 -4.93 -0.24
N LEU A 129 3.49 -5.88 0.45
CA LEU A 129 2.79 -7.00 -0.19
C LEU A 129 1.57 -6.54 -1.00
N ASN A 130 0.80 -5.58 -0.49
CA ASN A 130 -0.33 -5.01 -1.22
C ASN A 130 0.13 -4.29 -2.49
N THR A 131 1.14 -3.42 -2.40
CA THR A 131 1.70 -2.71 -3.56
C THR A 131 2.39 -3.65 -4.54
N ALA A 132 3.16 -4.64 -4.07
CA ALA A 132 3.81 -5.63 -4.93
C ALA A 132 2.79 -6.51 -5.67
N SER A 133 1.69 -6.84 -4.99
CA SER A 133 0.54 -7.50 -5.64
C SER A 133 -0.04 -6.59 -6.72
N GLU A 134 -0.23 -5.29 -6.49
CA GLU A 134 -0.94 -4.43 -7.43
C GLU A 134 -0.11 -4.01 -8.68
N TYR A 135 1.19 -3.71 -8.53
CA TYR A 135 1.96 -3.03 -9.59
C TYR A 135 2.83 -3.95 -10.48
N GLY A 136 3.24 -5.13 -10.00
CA GLY A 136 4.13 -6.02 -10.77
C GLY A 136 3.40 -7.26 -11.30
N PHE A 137 3.31 -8.26 -10.44
CA PHE A 137 2.73 -9.57 -10.76
C PHE A 137 1.21 -9.54 -10.86
N GLY A 138 0.55 -8.85 -9.92
CA GLY A 138 -0.91 -8.83 -9.87
C GLY A 138 -1.56 -7.79 -10.75
N GLY A 139 -0.85 -6.80 -11.31
CA GLY A 139 -1.39 -5.93 -12.36
C GLY A 139 -1.82 -6.74 -13.59
N ILE A 140 -0.97 -7.67 -14.04
CA ILE A 140 -1.27 -8.60 -15.14
C ILE A 140 -2.40 -9.56 -14.74
N ILE A 141 -2.35 -10.11 -13.53
CA ILE A 141 -3.37 -11.06 -13.02
C ILE A 141 -4.70 -10.36 -12.69
N ALA A 142 -4.73 -9.05 -12.48
CA ALA A 142 -5.95 -8.26 -12.28
C ALA A 142 -6.56 -7.80 -13.61
N LEU A 143 -5.73 -7.48 -14.61
CA LEU A 143 -6.15 -7.04 -15.94
C LEU A 143 -6.77 -8.18 -16.76
N LEU A 144 -6.15 -9.37 -16.74
CA LEU A 144 -6.60 -10.53 -17.52
C LEU A 144 -8.04 -10.98 -17.18
N PRO A 145 -8.45 -11.11 -15.90
CA PRO A 145 -9.84 -11.32 -15.50
C PRO A 145 -10.81 -10.29 -16.04
N GLY A 146 -10.37 -9.04 -16.17
CA GLY A 146 -11.22 -7.99 -16.72
C GLY A 146 -11.52 -8.19 -18.22
N ILE A 147 -10.56 -8.75 -18.96
CA ILE A 147 -10.73 -9.10 -20.37
C ILE A 147 -11.53 -10.41 -20.51
N THR A 148 -11.26 -11.40 -19.66
CA THR A 148 -11.83 -12.75 -19.77
C THR A 148 -13.17 -12.92 -19.05
N GLY A 149 -13.56 -11.99 -18.18
CA GLY A 149 -14.79 -12.06 -17.38
C GLY A 149 -14.74 -13.08 -16.23
N SER A 150 -13.56 -13.60 -15.88
CA SER A 150 -13.41 -14.58 -14.80
C SER A 150 -12.08 -14.42 -14.08
N ALA A 151 -12.12 -14.27 -12.75
CA ALA A 151 -10.94 -14.17 -11.90
C ALA A 151 -10.06 -15.43 -11.98
N SER A 152 -10.68 -16.61 -11.88
CA SER A 152 -9.97 -17.89 -12.01
C SER A 152 -9.50 -18.14 -13.44
N GLY A 153 -10.31 -17.79 -14.45
CA GLY A 153 -9.94 -17.95 -15.86
C GLY A 153 -8.77 -17.07 -16.28
N GLY A 154 -8.79 -15.79 -15.88
CA GLY A 154 -7.70 -14.84 -16.12
C GLY A 154 -6.41 -15.24 -15.41
N MET A 155 -6.50 -15.76 -14.17
CA MET A 155 -5.35 -16.28 -13.45
C MET A 155 -4.74 -17.51 -14.13
N SER A 156 -5.56 -18.47 -14.59
CA SER A 156 -5.07 -19.65 -15.30
C SER A 156 -4.34 -19.28 -16.60
N ILE A 157 -4.86 -18.30 -17.36
CA ILE A 157 -4.20 -17.82 -18.58
C ILE A 157 -2.88 -17.09 -18.24
N ALA A 158 -2.87 -16.26 -17.20
CA ALA A 158 -1.67 -15.57 -16.74
C ALA A 158 -0.57 -16.55 -16.31
N LEU A 159 -0.94 -17.56 -15.50
CA LEU A 159 -0.03 -18.60 -15.04
C LEU A 159 0.43 -19.51 -16.18
N ALA A 160 -0.44 -19.84 -17.15
CA ALA A 160 -0.04 -20.62 -18.32
C ALA A 160 0.95 -19.86 -19.23
N THR A 161 0.89 -18.53 -19.26
CA THR A 161 1.73 -17.72 -20.16
C THR A 161 3.05 -17.29 -19.51
N MET A 162 3.05 -17.02 -18.20
CA MET A 162 4.18 -16.41 -17.49
C MET A 162 4.66 -17.24 -16.28
N GLY A 163 3.96 -18.32 -15.93
CA GLY A 163 4.23 -19.13 -14.73
C GLY A 163 5.64 -19.69 -14.69
N ASP A 164 6.14 -20.19 -15.81
CA ASP A 164 7.50 -20.76 -15.90
C ASP A 164 8.58 -19.71 -15.60
N LYS A 165 8.41 -18.50 -16.12
CA LYS A 165 9.35 -17.39 -15.90
C LYS A 165 9.34 -16.93 -14.44
N TYR A 166 8.17 -16.94 -13.80
CA TYR A 166 8.04 -16.61 -12.39
C TYR A 166 8.54 -17.73 -11.47
N LEU A 167 8.36 -19.00 -11.83
CA LEU A 167 8.95 -20.14 -11.12
C LEU A 167 10.47 -20.10 -11.18
N GLU A 168 11.06 -19.83 -12.35
CA GLU A 168 12.51 -19.71 -12.50
C GLU A 168 13.09 -18.56 -11.64
N GLN A 169 12.38 -17.43 -11.56
CA GLN A 169 12.76 -16.32 -10.69
C GLN A 169 12.55 -16.62 -9.21
N ALA A 170 11.47 -17.33 -8.86
CA ALA A 170 11.17 -17.73 -7.49
C ALA A 170 12.23 -18.72 -6.97
N GLU A 171 12.67 -19.67 -7.79
CA GLU A 171 13.76 -20.59 -7.45
C GLU A 171 15.08 -19.84 -7.20
N LYS A 172 15.42 -18.87 -8.06
CA LYS A 172 16.63 -18.03 -7.90
C LYS A 172 16.61 -17.21 -6.61
N LEU A 173 15.44 -16.79 -6.16
CA LEU A 173 15.26 -15.98 -4.95
C LEU A 173 14.90 -16.79 -3.71
N GLY A 174 14.77 -18.12 -3.82
CA GLY A 174 14.37 -19.01 -2.72
C GLY A 174 12.94 -18.77 -2.22
N ILE A 175 12.04 -18.27 -3.07
CA ILE A 175 10.64 -17.97 -2.71
C ILE A 175 9.77 -19.21 -2.93
N ASN A 176 8.98 -19.57 -1.92
CA ASN A 176 8.05 -20.70 -2.02
C ASN A 176 6.93 -20.41 -3.06
N PRO A 177 6.70 -21.30 -4.05
CA PRO A 177 5.63 -21.16 -5.06
C PRO A 177 4.22 -20.98 -4.48
N GLU A 178 3.95 -21.50 -3.27
CA GLU A 178 2.66 -21.28 -2.60
C GLU A 178 2.40 -19.80 -2.32
N VAL A 179 3.42 -19.04 -1.94
CA VAL A 179 3.29 -17.60 -1.66
C VAL A 179 2.92 -16.86 -2.93
N MET A 180 3.55 -17.23 -4.05
CA MET A 180 3.23 -16.66 -5.36
C MET A 180 1.79 -16.94 -5.77
N HIS A 181 1.28 -18.16 -5.54
CA HIS A 181 -0.12 -18.49 -5.81
C HIS A 181 -1.10 -17.70 -4.92
N ARG A 182 -0.76 -17.49 -3.64
CA ARG A 182 -1.59 -16.67 -2.72
C ARG A 182 -1.64 -15.21 -3.17
N VAL A 183 -0.51 -14.65 -3.57
CA VAL A 183 -0.43 -13.28 -4.14
C VAL A 183 -1.23 -13.18 -5.45
N ALA A 184 -1.16 -14.20 -6.31
CA ALA A 184 -1.94 -14.25 -7.56
C ALA A 184 -3.43 -14.25 -7.28
N SER A 185 -3.84 -15.05 -6.30
CA SER A 185 -5.22 -15.18 -5.87
C SER A 185 -5.76 -13.87 -5.32
N MET A 186 -4.99 -13.18 -4.47
CA MET A 186 -5.37 -11.87 -3.94
C MET A 186 -5.49 -10.81 -5.04
N ALA A 187 -4.56 -10.79 -5.99
CA ALA A 187 -4.58 -9.83 -7.09
C ALA A 187 -5.74 -10.04 -8.08
N SER A 188 -6.18 -11.28 -8.31
CA SER A 188 -7.23 -11.59 -9.29
C SER A 188 -8.61 -10.98 -8.96
N GLY A 189 -8.85 -10.56 -7.73
CA GLY A 189 -10.07 -9.85 -7.30
C GLY A 189 -10.16 -8.37 -7.74
N GLY A 190 -9.15 -7.85 -8.45
CA GLY A 190 -9.05 -6.44 -8.85
C GLY A 190 -10.08 -5.95 -9.87
N MET A 191 -10.66 -6.82 -10.70
CA MET A 191 -11.66 -6.46 -11.73
C MET A 191 -12.92 -7.32 -11.69
N ASP A 192 -13.40 -7.61 -10.48
CA ASP A 192 -14.57 -8.46 -10.26
C ASP A 192 -15.94 -7.81 -10.65
N THR A 193 -16.02 -6.49 -10.80
CA THR A 193 -17.27 -5.75 -11.02
C THR A 193 -17.66 -5.58 -12.48
N LEU A 194 -16.86 -6.04 -13.42
CA LEU A 194 -17.19 -5.87 -14.84
C LEU A 194 -18.50 -6.60 -15.19
N PRO A 195 -19.30 -6.09 -16.14
CA PRO A 195 -20.64 -6.61 -16.41
C PRO A 195 -20.64 -8.07 -16.85
N ARG A 196 -19.49 -8.54 -17.37
CA ARG A 196 -19.29 -9.91 -17.87
C ARG A 196 -18.65 -10.83 -16.83
N ASN A 197 -18.51 -10.38 -15.58
CA ASN A 197 -17.94 -11.19 -14.52
C ASN A 197 -18.93 -12.28 -14.06
N GLY A 198 -18.47 -13.53 -14.01
CA GLY A 198 -19.26 -14.66 -13.53
C GLY A 198 -19.91 -14.43 -12.15
N ALA A 199 -19.21 -13.81 -11.20
CA ALA A 199 -19.74 -13.51 -9.86
C ALA A 199 -20.89 -12.50 -9.90
N VAL A 200 -20.79 -11.46 -10.74
CA VAL A 200 -21.88 -10.49 -10.93
C VAL A 200 -23.08 -11.15 -11.61
N ILE A 201 -22.84 -11.99 -12.62
CA ILE A 201 -23.91 -12.72 -13.32
C ILE A 201 -24.64 -13.66 -12.34
N THR A 202 -23.90 -14.42 -11.53
CA THR A 202 -24.48 -15.31 -10.51
C THR A 202 -25.23 -14.51 -9.44
N LEU A 203 -24.68 -13.41 -8.94
CA LEU A 203 -25.35 -12.55 -7.96
C LEU A 203 -26.68 -12.02 -8.49
N LEU A 204 -26.70 -11.50 -9.72
CA LEU A 204 -27.90 -10.97 -10.35
C LEU A 204 -28.93 -12.06 -10.63
N ALA A 205 -28.48 -13.25 -11.06
CA ALA A 205 -29.35 -14.41 -11.27
C ALA A 205 -30.01 -14.88 -9.97
N VAL A 206 -29.26 -14.95 -8.86
CA VAL A 206 -29.80 -15.34 -7.54
C VAL A 206 -30.70 -14.26 -6.95
N ALA A 207 -30.34 -12.99 -7.13
CA ALA A 207 -31.13 -11.86 -6.64
C ALA A 207 -32.37 -11.56 -7.51
N GLY A 208 -32.49 -12.18 -8.69
CA GLY A 208 -33.57 -11.91 -9.64
C GLY A 208 -33.54 -10.49 -10.23
N LEU A 209 -32.35 -9.86 -10.27
CA LEU A 209 -32.17 -8.48 -10.71
C LEU A 209 -31.53 -8.44 -12.10
N THR A 210 -31.86 -7.41 -12.88
CA THR A 210 -31.22 -7.20 -14.19
C THR A 210 -29.96 -6.34 -14.05
N HIS A 211 -29.00 -6.50 -14.96
CA HIS A 211 -27.81 -5.64 -15.01
C HIS A 211 -28.17 -4.15 -15.04
N ARG A 212 -29.24 -3.77 -15.75
CA ARG A 212 -29.68 -2.37 -15.83
C ARG A 212 -30.09 -1.80 -14.46
N GLN A 213 -30.59 -2.64 -13.55
CA GLN A 213 -31.08 -2.21 -12.24
C GLN A 213 -29.95 -2.09 -11.22
N SER A 214 -29.01 -3.06 -11.17
CA SER A 214 -28.05 -3.16 -10.06
C SER A 214 -26.61 -2.82 -10.42
N TYR A 215 -26.27 -2.69 -11.71
CA TYR A 215 -24.88 -2.46 -12.11
C TYR A 215 -24.34 -1.11 -11.62
N ILE A 216 -25.19 -0.06 -11.58
CA ILE A 216 -24.81 1.26 -11.06
C ILE A 216 -24.44 1.17 -9.58
N ASP A 217 -25.21 0.42 -8.78
CA ASP A 217 -24.96 0.24 -7.35
C ASP A 217 -23.67 -0.55 -7.10
N ILE A 218 -23.44 -1.63 -7.87
CA ILE A 218 -22.22 -2.45 -7.80
C ILE A 218 -20.99 -1.61 -8.15
N PHE A 219 -21.08 -0.78 -9.19
CA PHE A 219 -20.00 0.10 -9.62
C PHE A 219 -19.73 1.22 -8.59
N ALA A 220 -20.78 1.86 -8.07
CA ALA A 220 -20.67 2.91 -7.07
C ALA A 220 -20.06 2.40 -5.76
N MET A 221 -20.47 1.23 -5.27
CA MET A 221 -19.89 0.60 -4.09
C MET A 221 -18.39 0.34 -4.23
N ARG A 222 -17.92 -0.04 -5.43
CA ARG A 222 -16.49 -0.23 -5.68
C ARG A 222 -15.73 1.09 -5.66
N LEU A 223 -16.24 2.13 -6.32
CA LEU A 223 -15.62 3.46 -6.26
C LEU A 223 -15.53 3.99 -4.82
N ILE A 224 -16.60 3.84 -4.04
CA ILE A 224 -16.62 4.28 -2.64
C ILE A 224 -15.61 3.47 -1.81
N LYS A 225 -15.55 2.15 -1.96
CA LYS A 225 -14.58 1.31 -1.25
C LYS A 225 -13.15 1.69 -1.63
N THR A 226 -12.87 1.91 -2.91
CA THR A 226 -11.54 2.34 -3.37
C THR A 226 -11.18 3.73 -2.85
N LEU A 227 -12.11 4.69 -2.88
CA LEU A 227 -11.89 6.05 -2.37
C LEU A 227 -11.72 6.09 -0.85
N ALA A 228 -12.41 5.23 -0.11
CA ALA A 228 -12.29 5.12 1.35
C ALA A 228 -10.90 4.68 1.80
N VAL A 229 -10.10 4.04 0.93
CA VAL A 229 -8.70 3.69 1.24
C VAL A 229 -7.79 4.92 1.23
N PHE A 230 -8.19 6.00 0.53
CA PHE A 230 -7.43 7.23 0.41
C PHE A 230 -7.87 8.34 1.39
N LEU A 231 -8.83 8.06 2.28
CA LEU A 231 -9.37 8.97 3.30
C LEU A 231 -9.00 8.51 4.71
#